data_AF-A0A8J2M5P7-F1
#
_entry.id   AF-A0A8J2M5P7-F1
#
_cell.length_a   1.000
_cell.length_b   1.000
_cell.length_c   1.000
_cell.angle_alpha   90.00
_cell.angle_beta   90.00
_cell.angle_gamma   90.00
#
_symmetry.space_group_name_H-M   'P 1'
#
loop_
_entity.id
_entity.type
_entity.pdbx_description
1 polymer ?
#
loop_
_entity_poly.entity_id
_entity_poly.type
_entity_poly.pdbx_seq_one_letter_code
_entity_poly.pdbx_strand_id
1 'polypeptide(L)'
;KGKKQMYELGLYFRERYSNLLKTSFDAHETQIISSDTDRTIRSAGLVSYGLYEDFNLAAKLNGEDDPVQFEPIPVRTIPPELDRYLQPK
;
A
#
# COMPACT_ATOMS: atom_id res chain seq x y z
N LYS A 1 2.31 13.34 -12.01
CA LYS A 1 3.28 13.78 -10.99
C LYS A 1 2.92 13.22 -9.61
N GLY A 2 1.76 13.56 -9.03
CA GLY A 2 1.33 13.02 -7.73
C GLY A 2 1.38 11.50 -7.60
N LYS A 3 0.85 10.76 -8.58
CA LYS A 3 0.91 9.28 -8.58
C LYS A 3 2.34 8.73 -8.48
N LYS A 4 3.25 9.26 -9.29
CA LYS A 4 4.67 8.85 -9.31
C LYS A 4 5.34 9.15 -7.97
N GLN A 5 5.07 10.32 -7.39
CA GLN A 5 5.60 10.71 -6.07
C GLN A 5 5.12 9.78 -4.96
N MET A 6 3.84 9.37 -4.97
CA MET A 6 3.31 8.44 -3.97
C MET A 6 3.92 7.04 -4.10
N TYR A 7 4.13 6.58 -5.34
CA TYR A 7 4.78 5.31 -5.58
C TYR A 7 6.27 5.33 -5.16
N GLU A 8 7.03 6.37 -5.52
CA GLU A 8 8.41 6.56 -5.08
C GLU A 8 8.53 6.65 -3.55
N LEU A 9 7.54 7.26 -2.89
CA LEU A 9 7.46 7.28 -1.44
C LEU A 9 7.28 5.87 -0.84
N GLY A 10 6.50 5.02 -1.49
CA GLY A 10 6.37 3.60 -1.11
C GLY A 10 7.70 2.86 -1.17
N LEU A 11 8.46 3.03 -2.25
CA LEU A 11 9.79 2.44 -2.41
C LEU A 11 10.77 2.93 -1.35
N TYR A 12 10.75 4.23 -1.06
CA TYR A 12 11.56 4.80 0.01
C TYR A 12 11.24 4.17 1.38
N PHE A 13 9.96 3.95 1.69
CA PHE A 13 9.56 3.27 2.92
C PHE A 13 9.98 1.80 2.93
N ARG A 14 9.95 1.10 1.79
CA ARG A 14 10.45 -0.28 1.68
C ARG A 14 11.92 -0.38 2.05
N GLU A 15 12.76 0.49 1.50
CA GLU A 15 14.18 0.51 1.83
C GLU A 15 14.40 0.86 3.30
N ARG A 16 13.73 1.92 3.79
CA ARG A 16 13.90 2.43 5.15
C ARG A 16 13.47 1.45 6.23
N TYR A 17 12.41 0.70 6.00
CA TYR A 17 11.82 -0.22 6.98
C TYR A 17 12.04 -1.69 6.62
N SER A 18 12.97 -2.00 5.72
CA SER A 18 13.31 -3.37 5.29
C SER A 18 13.65 -4.34 6.44
N ASN A 19 14.22 -3.82 7.55
CA ASN A 19 14.54 -4.62 8.73
C ASN A 19 13.36 -4.81 9.70
N LEU A 20 12.31 -4.00 9.56
CA LEU A 20 11.11 -4.03 10.41
C LEU A 20 9.98 -4.78 9.73
N LEU A 21 9.80 -4.55 8.43
CA LEU A 21 8.69 -5.06 7.63
C LEU A 21 9.04 -6.38 6.96
N LYS A 22 8.14 -7.37 7.02
CA LYS A 22 8.23 -8.57 6.19
C LYS A 22 8.23 -8.22 4.70
N THR A 23 8.76 -9.16 3.90
CA THR A 23 8.73 -9.03 2.44
C THR A 23 7.32 -9.21 1.88
N SER A 24 6.54 -10.14 2.40
CA SER A 24 5.13 -10.31 2.04
C SER A 24 4.21 -9.42 2.87
N PHE A 25 3.02 -9.10 2.36
CA PHE A 25 2.01 -8.40 3.12
C PHE A 25 1.48 -9.29 4.27
N ASP A 26 1.26 -8.69 5.44
CA ASP A 26 0.64 -9.34 6.60
C ASP A 26 -0.27 -8.33 7.30
N ALA A 27 -1.57 -8.63 7.38
CA ALA A 27 -2.58 -7.74 7.97
C ALA A 27 -2.42 -7.57 9.49
N HIS A 28 -1.67 -8.44 10.17
CA HIS A 28 -1.33 -8.31 11.58
C HIS A 28 -0.18 -7.33 11.82
N GLU A 29 0.65 -7.10 10.80
CA GLU A 29 1.85 -6.29 10.88
C GLU A 29 1.63 -4.90 10.28
N THR A 30 0.97 -4.83 9.13
CA THR A 30 0.77 -3.59 8.39
C THR A 30 -0.70 -3.35 8.11
N GLN A 31 -1.17 -2.17 8.53
CA GLN A 31 -2.51 -1.69 8.24
C GLN A 31 -2.42 -0.35 7.53
N ILE A 32 -3.14 -0.24 6.42
CA ILE A 32 -3.16 0.98 5.60
C ILE A 32 -4.55 1.57 5.70
N ILE A 33 -4.61 2.75 6.31
CA ILE A 33 -5.86 3.46 6.58
C ILE A 33 -5.77 4.82 5.88
N SER A 34 -6.82 5.17 5.15
CA SER A 34 -6.96 6.44 4.44
C SER A 34 -8.28 7.11 4.81
N SER A 35 -8.33 8.44 4.73
CA SER A 35 -9.61 9.15 4.68
C SER A 35 -10.41 8.69 3.46
N ASP A 36 -11.74 8.72 3.57
CA ASP A 36 -12.65 8.28 2.52
C ASP A 36 -12.80 9.33 1.40
N THR A 37 -11.70 9.56 0.68
CA THR A 37 -11.68 10.39 -0.53
C THR A 37 -10.91 9.67 -1.63
N ASP A 38 -11.39 9.69 -2.86
CA ASP A 38 -10.75 9.03 -4.00
C ASP A 38 -9.27 9.38 -4.15
N ARG A 39 -8.92 10.65 -3.88
CA ARG A 39 -7.53 11.12 -3.97
C ARG A 39 -6.64 10.41 -2.96
N THR A 40 -7.07 10.30 -1.71
CA THR A 40 -6.27 9.70 -0.63
C THR A 40 -6.24 8.18 -0.74
N ILE A 41 -7.35 7.55 -1.13
CA ILE A 41 -7.40 6.10 -1.38
C ILE A 41 -6.43 5.71 -2.50
N ARG A 42 -6.45 6.45 -3.62
CA ARG A 42 -5.54 6.19 -4.75
C ARG A 42 -4.08 6.46 -4.39
N SER A 43 -3.80 7.52 -3.63
CA SER A 43 -2.45 7.79 -3.14
C SER A 43 -1.95 6.69 -2.21
N ALA A 44 -2.77 6.28 -1.25
CA ALA A 44 -2.45 5.20 -0.31
C ALA A 44 -2.16 3.90 -1.07
N GLY A 45 -3.00 3.51 -2.03
CA GLY A 45 -2.78 2.31 -2.84
C GLY A 45 -1.46 2.33 -3.62
N LEU A 46 -1.03 3.49 -4.14
CA LEU A 46 0.26 3.63 -4.82
C LEU A 46 1.45 3.51 -3.87
N VAL A 47 1.34 4.05 -2.65
CA VAL A 47 2.35 3.86 -1.60
C VAL A 47 2.43 2.38 -1.23
N SER A 48 1.29 1.71 -1.03
CA SER A 48 1.22 0.27 -0.72
C SER A 48 1.89 -0.57 -1.80
N TYR A 49 1.62 -0.24 -3.07
CA TYR A 49 2.17 -0.96 -4.21
C TYR A 49 3.70 -0.84 -4.26
N GLY A 50 4.26 0.36 -4.04
CA GLY A 50 5.71 0.54 -3.95
C GLY A 50 6.32 -0.12 -2.71
N LEU A 51 5.58 -0.16 -1.60
CA LEU A 51 6.06 -0.77 -0.35
C LEU A 51 6.27 -2.29 -0.47
N TYR A 52 5.46 -2.99 -1.25
CA TYR A 52 5.53 -4.44 -1.44
C TYR A 52 5.81 -4.81 -2.90
N GLU A 53 6.55 -3.96 -3.62
CA GLU A 53 6.87 -4.22 -5.02
C GLU A 53 7.72 -5.49 -5.18
N ASP A 54 8.74 -5.69 -4.34
CA ASP A 54 9.63 -6.86 -4.40
C ASP A 54 8.87 -8.19 -4.29
N PHE A 55 7.83 -8.22 -3.47
CA PHE A 55 6.97 -9.40 -3.29
C PHE A 55 6.20 -9.70 -4.58
N ASN A 56 5.59 -8.67 -5.16
CA ASN A 56 4.84 -8.80 -6.41
C ASN A 56 5.75 -9.03 -7.63
N LEU A 57 6.99 -8.52 -7.60
CA LEU A 57 7.99 -8.72 -8.65
C LEU A 57 8.58 -10.14 -8.61
N ALA A 58 8.86 -10.68 -7.42
CA ALA A 58 9.33 -12.05 -7.26
C ALA A 58 8.29 -13.07 -7.77
N ALA A 59 7.01 -12.85 -7.48
CA ALA A 59 5.89 -13.60 -8.06
C ALA A 59 5.94 -13.61 -9.60
N LYS A 60 6.07 -12.42 -10.20
CA LYS A 60 6.13 -12.25 -11.66
C LYS A 60 7.36 -12.89 -12.32
N LEU A 61 8.52 -12.84 -11.65
CA LEU A 61 9.78 -13.39 -12.17
C LEU A 61 9.84 -14.92 -12.12
N ASN A 62 9.05 -15.56 -11.25
CA ASN A 62 8.98 -17.03 -11.16
C ASN A 62 8.17 -17.69 -12.30
N GLY A 63 7.79 -16.92 -13.34
CA GLY A 63 7.06 -17.44 -14.50
C GLY A 63 5.57 -17.67 -14.22
N GLU A 64 5.10 -17.24 -13.06
CA GLU A 64 3.69 -17.22 -12.72
C GLU A 64 3.11 -15.88 -13.18
N ASP A 65 2.82 -15.77 -14.48
CA ASP A 65 1.91 -14.74 -15.04
C ASP A 65 0.45 -14.97 -14.58
N ASP A 66 0.27 -15.56 -13.39
CA ASP A 66 -1.03 -15.74 -12.78
C ASP A 66 -1.39 -14.46 -12.01
N PRO A 67 -2.45 -13.73 -12.42
CA PRO A 67 -2.94 -12.57 -11.68
C PRO A 67 -3.33 -12.91 -10.22
N VAL A 68 -3.46 -14.19 -9.84
CA VAL A 68 -3.68 -14.64 -8.47
C VAL A 68 -2.44 -14.48 -7.57
N GLN A 69 -1.23 -14.48 -8.13
CA GLN A 69 -0.02 -14.24 -7.35
C GLN A 69 0.16 -12.78 -6.93
N PHE A 70 -0.49 -11.85 -7.62
CA PHE A 70 -0.57 -10.47 -7.18
C PHE A 70 -1.52 -10.39 -5.97
N GLU A 71 -0.97 -10.14 -4.79
CA GLU A 71 -1.80 -9.96 -3.60
C GLU A 71 -2.25 -8.49 -3.49
N PRO A 72 -3.56 -8.21 -3.57
CA PRO A 72 -4.06 -6.85 -3.41
C PRO A 72 -3.96 -6.43 -1.95
N ILE A 73 -3.25 -5.32 -1.70
CA ILE A 73 -3.10 -4.78 -0.35
C ILE A 73 -4.34 -3.95 0.01
N PRO A 74 -5.07 -4.30 1.09
CA PRO A 74 -6.30 -3.60 1.46
C PRO A 74 -6.00 -2.20 2.00
N VAL A 75 -6.65 -1.19 1.43
CA VAL A 75 -6.73 0.18 1.98
C VAL A 75 -8.08 0.33 2.67
N ARG A 76 -8.07 0.53 3.98
CA ARG A 76 -9.30 0.70 4.76
C ARG A 76 -9.67 2.18 4.85
N THR A 77 -10.97 2.47 4.78
CA THR A 77 -11.51 3.82 4.97
C THR A 77 -12.62 3.80 6.01
N ILE A 78 -12.93 4.97 6.56
CA ILE A 78 -14.06 5.21 7.44
C ILE A 78 -14.88 6.32 6.78
N PRO A 79 -16.21 6.17 6.64
CA PRO A 79 -17.06 7.22 6.08
C PRO A 79 -16.81 8.58 6.76
N PRO A 80 -16.76 9.70 6.02
CA PRO A 80 -16.34 10.99 6.56
C PRO A 80 -17.14 11.45 7.78
N GLU A 81 -18.42 11.10 7.86
CA GLU A 81 -19.32 11.46 8.96
C GLU A 81 -18.98 10.72 10.27
N LEU A 82 -18.28 9.59 10.17
CA LEU A 82 -17.89 8.72 11.28
C LEU A 82 -16.38 8.81 11.58
N ASP A 83 -15.59 9.38 10.67
CA ASP A 83 -14.14 9.44 10.76
C ASP A 83 -13.69 10.55 11.73
N ARG A 84 -13.44 10.13 12.98
CA ARG A 84 -12.87 10.99 14.03
C ARG A 84 -11.34 10.94 14.09
N TYR A 85 -10.70 10.21 13.18
CA TYR A 85 -9.26 9.93 13.22
C TYR A 85 -8.48 10.77 12.20
N LEU A 86 -8.96 10.82 10.95
CA LEU A 86 -8.23 11.41 9.82
C LEU A 86 -8.87 12.69 9.28
N GLN A 87 -10.15 12.94 9.56
CA GLN A 87 -10.80 14.18 9.15
C GLN A 87 -10.43 15.35 10.09
N PRO A 88 -10.22 16.56 9.55
CA PRO A 88 -10.04 17.75 10.36
C PRO A 88 -11.31 18.04 11.17
N LYS A 89 -11.12 18.45 12.43
CA LYS A 89 -12.21 18.88 13.32
C LYS A 89 -12.78 20.22 12.91
#